data_AF-A0A969T6N6-F1
#
_entry.id   AF-A0A969T6N6-F1
#
_cell.length_a   1.000
_cell.length_b   1.000
_cell.length_c   1.000
_cell.angle_alpha   90.00
_cell.angle_beta   90.00
_cell.angle_gamma   90.00
#
_symmetry.space_group_name_H-M   'P 1'
#
loop_
_entity.id
_entity.type
_entity.pdbx_description
1 polymer ?
#
loop_
_entity_poly.entity_id
_entity_poly.type
_entity_poly.pdbx_seq_one_letter_code
_entity_poly.pdbx_strand_id
1 'polypeptide(L)' 'MNIYRDINNINIKNPFVTVGTFDGVHLGHQYIFEQLIKEAKQNNGESVVITFWPHPRMIIKNDDNNISMINTIGRKN' A
#
# COMPACT_ATOMS: atom_id res chain seq x y z
N MET A 1 -4.44 4.36 -11.55
CA MET A 1 -4.40 4.09 -10.10
C MET A 1 -5.29 5.10 -9.40
N ASN A 2 -6.31 4.63 -8.69
CA ASN A 2 -7.16 5.47 -7.84
C ASN A 2 -6.57 5.49 -6.42
N ILE A 3 -6.58 6.64 -5.75
CA ILE A 3 -6.07 6.77 -4.38
C ILE A 3 -7.24 7.18 -3.50
N TYR A 4 -7.52 6.36 -2.49
CA TYR A 4 -8.54 6.61 -1.48
C TYR A 4 -7.84 6.86 -0.13
N ARG A 5 -8.26 7.90 0.60
CA ARG A 5 -7.71 8.24 1.91
C ARG A 5 -8.60 7.78 3.07
N ASP A 6 -9.81 7.39 2.76
CA ASP A 6 -10.80 6.85 3.68
C ASP A 6 -11.68 5.83 2.96
N ILE A 7 -12.50 5.11 3.72
CA ILE A 7 -13.32 3.99 3.23
C ILE A 7 -14.72 4.40 2.79
N ASN A 8 -15.13 5.66 2.99
CA ASN A 8 -16.54 6.03 2.97
C ASN A 8 -17.14 6.02 1.55
N ASN A 9 -16.32 6.16 0.50
CA ASN A 9 -16.76 6.21 -0.89
C ASN A 9 -15.87 5.36 -1.81
N ILE A 10 -15.61 4.12 -1.39
CA ILE A 10 -14.86 3.16 -2.20
C ILE A 10 -15.82 2.19 -2.89
N ASN A 11 -15.72 2.08 -4.22
CA ASN A 11 -16.37 1.03 -4.99
C ASN A 11 -15.30 0.25 -5.75
N ILE A 12 -15.05 -1.00 -5.35
CA ILE A 12 -14.06 -1.88 -5.95
C ILE A 12 -14.71 -3.23 -6.21
N LYS A 13 -14.65 -3.69 -7.45
CA LYS A 13 -15.21 -4.96 -7.90
C LYS A 13 -14.25 -6.10 -7.59
N ASN A 14 -14.74 -7.12 -6.87
CA ASN A 14 -14.01 -8.34 -6.52
C ASN A 14 -12.56 -8.04 -6.07
N PRO A 15 -12.38 -7.36 -4.92
CA PRO A 15 -11.09 -6.80 -4.54
C PRO A 15 -10.09 -7.88 -4.13
N PHE A 16 -8.90 -7.83 -4.73
CA PHE A 16 -7.73 -8.60 -4.32
C PHE A 16 -6.81 -7.66 -3.56
N VAL A 17 -6.64 -7.90 -2.26
CA VAL A 17 -6.05 -6.92 -1.34
C VAL A 17 -4.73 -7.39 -0.78
N THR A 18 -3.74 -6.48 -0.74
CA THR A 18 -2.56 -6.61 0.12
C THR A 18 -2.46 -5.42 1.06
N VAL A 19 -1.88 -5.63 2.24
CA VAL A 19 -1.78 -4.63 3.30
C VAL A 19 -0.36 -4.59 3.84
N GLY A 20 0.20 -3.38 3.99
CA GLY A 20 1.57 -3.21 4.47
C GLY A 20 2.00 -1.75 4.44
N THR A 21 3.15 -1.44 5.06
CA THR A 21 3.69 -0.07 5.02
C THR A 21 4.27 0.28 3.65
N PHE A 22 4.77 -0.72 2.92
CA PHE A 22 5.31 -0.62 1.56
C PHE A 22 6.35 0.50 1.33
N ASP A 23 7.00 0.97 2.40
CA ASP A 23 8.04 1.98 2.30
C ASP A 23 9.23 1.42 1.50
N GLY A 24 9.76 2.22 0.56
CA GLY A 24 10.87 1.84 -0.32
C GLY A 24 10.57 0.89 -1.49
N VAL A 25 9.42 0.20 -1.53
CA VAL A 25 9.00 -0.70 -2.64
C VAL A 25 10.14 -1.56 -3.22
N HIS A 26 10.85 -2.29 -2.35
CA HIS A 26 11.94 -3.20 -2.76
C HIS A 26 11.43 -4.47 -3.47
N LEU A 27 12.33 -5.34 -3.91
CA LEU A 27 12.02 -6.58 -4.66
C LEU A 27 10.90 -7.44 -4.03
N GLY A 28 10.92 -7.59 -2.69
CA GLY A 28 9.85 -8.33 -1.99
C GLY A 28 8.44 -7.72 -2.16
N HIS A 29 8.32 -6.39 -2.15
CA HIS A 29 7.04 -5.72 -2.41
C HIS A 29 6.62 -5.86 -3.87
N GLN A 30 7.58 -5.74 -4.80
CA GLN A 30 7.32 -5.95 -6.22
C GLN A 30 6.76 -7.35 -6.49
N TYR A 31 7.35 -8.38 -5.91
CA TYR A 31 6.84 -9.75 -6.00
C TYR A 31 5.40 -9.89 -5.48
N ILE A 32 5.09 -9.28 -4.33
CA ILE A 32 3.72 -9.28 -3.77
C ILE A 32 2.75 -8.60 -4.73
N PHE A 33 3.12 -7.45 -5.32
CA PHE A 33 2.26 -6.71 -6.25
C PHE A 33 2.04 -7.45 -7.56
N GLU A 34 3.07 -8.10 -8.11
CA GLU A 34 2.97 -8.93 -9.31
C GLU A 34 1.97 -10.08 -9.09
N GLN A 35 2.09 -10.77 -7.97
CA GLN A 35 1.16 -11.85 -7.61
C GLN A 35 -0.27 -11.32 -7.43
N LEU A 36 -0.44 -10.19 -6.73
CA LEU A 36 -1.74 -9.57 -6.53
C LEU A 36 -2.43 -9.23 -7.86
N ILE A 37 -1.70 -8.59 -8.76
CA ILE A 37 -2.21 -8.19 -10.09
C ILE A 37 -2.58 -9.42 -10.91
N LYS A 38 -1.74 -10.46 -10.88
CA LYS A 38 -1.99 -11.72 -11.58
C LYS A 38 -3.29 -12.38 -11.10
N GLU A 39 -3.45 -12.56 -9.79
CA GLU A 39 -4.63 -13.20 -9.21
C GLU A 39 -5.90 -12.39 -9.47
N ALA A 40 -5.83 -11.05 -9.31
CA ALA A 40 -6.96 -10.17 -9.61
C ALA A 40 -7.41 -10.30 -11.08
N LYS A 41 -6.46 -10.28 -12.01
CA LYS A 41 -6.73 -10.40 -13.45
C LYS A 41 -7.34 -11.76 -13.80
N GLN A 42 -6.85 -12.85 -13.21
CA GLN A 42 -7.37 -14.20 -13.44
C GLN A 42 -8.82 -14.37 -12.97
N ASN A 43 -9.24 -13.58 -11.97
CA ASN A 43 -10.56 -13.67 -11.36
C ASN A 43 -11.47 -12.47 -11.71
N ASN A 44 -11.16 -11.72 -12.76
CA ASN A 44 -11.91 -10.53 -13.19
C ASN A 44 -12.18 -9.52 -12.05
N GLY A 45 -11.21 -9.36 -11.15
CA GLY A 45 -11.23 -8.45 -10.01
C GLY A 45 -10.23 -7.31 -10.10
N GLU A 46 -10.21 -6.45 -9.09
CA GLU A 46 -9.35 -5.28 -9.00
C GLU A 46 -8.28 -5.47 -7.92
N SER A 47 -7.03 -5.13 -8.24
CA SER A 47 -5.92 -5.16 -7.27
C SER A 47 -5.93 -3.91 -6.39
N VAL A 48 -5.80 -4.12 -5.08
CA VAL A 48 -5.92 -3.08 -4.06
C VAL A 48 -4.74 -3.15 -3.10
N VAL A 49 -4.10 -2.02 -2.88
CA VAL A 49 -3.05 -1.87 -1.87
C VAL A 49 -3.59 -0.98 -0.76
N ILE A 50 -3.59 -1.50 0.47
CA ILE A 50 -3.83 -0.72 1.67
C ILE A 50 -2.47 -0.42 2.30
N THR A 51 -2.17 0.87 2.45
CA THR A 51 -0.96 1.34 3.14
C THR A 51 -1.30 2.35 4.22
N PHE A 52 -0.33 2.64 5.07
CA PHE A 52 -0.52 3.44 6.28
C PHE A 52 0.22 4.77 6.16
N TRP A 53 -0.51 5.85 6.41
CA TRP A 53 0.04 7.18 6.57
C TRP A 53 -0.61 7.89 7.76
N PRO A 54 0.17 8.47 8.71
CA PRO A 54 1.63 8.39 8.82
C PRO A 54 2.11 6.95 9.11
N HIS A 55 3.41 6.70 8.95
CA HIS A 55 3.97 5.36 9.17
C HIS A 55 3.58 4.85 10.58
N PRO A 56 3.10 3.60 10.76
CA PRO A 56 2.52 3.14 12.03
C PRO A 56 3.44 3.34 13.24
N ARG A 57 4.75 3.21 13.05
CA ARG A 57 5.76 3.47 14.09
C ARG A 57 5.77 4.91 14.62
N MET A 58 5.38 5.89 13.81
CA MET A 58 5.24 7.30 14.23
C MET A 58 4.06 7.51 15.17
N ILE A 59 3.06 6.62 15.11
CA ILE A 59 1.88 6.69 15.98
C ILE A 59 2.11 5.89 17.26
N ILE A 60 2.76 4.72 17.16
CA ILE A 60 2.94 3.80 18.29
C ILE A 60 4.07 4.25 19.23
N LYS A 61 5.12 4.91 18.73
CA LYS A 61 6.20 5.44 19.56
C LYS A 61 6.08 6.96 19.67
N ASN A 62 5.85 7.47 20.87
CA ASN A 62 5.97 8.90 21.23
C ASN A 62 7.42 9.40 21.26
N ASP A 63 8.34 8.77 20.52
CA ASP A 63 9.78 8.99 20.65
C ASP A 63 10.32 9.57 19.34
N ASP A 64 10.98 10.73 19.44
CA ASP A 64 11.63 11.52 18.38
C ASP A 64 12.85 10.83 17.72
N ASN A 65 12.84 9.51 17.65
CA ASN A 65 13.85 8.76 16.92
C ASN A 65 13.51 8.84 15.43
N ASN A 66 14.20 9.74 14.72
CA ASN A 66 14.16 9.94 13.26
C ASN A 66 13.91 8.61 12.51
N ILE A 67 12.64 8.35 12.16
CA ILE A 67 12.29 7.23 11.30
C ILE A 67 12.78 7.61 9.91
N SER A 68 13.89 7.02 9.49
CA SER A 68 14.37 7.12 8.12
C SER A 68 13.37 6.41 7.21
N MET A 69 12.56 7.18 6.48
CA MET A 69 11.73 6.64 5.41
C MET A 69 12.56 6.50 4.14
N ILE A 70 12.33 5.43 3.39
CA ILE A 70 13.03 5.18 2.13
C ILE A 70 12.41 6.03 1.00
N ASN A 71 11.09 6.27 1.04
CA ASN A 71 10.38 7.09 0.06
C ASN A 71 9.56 8.23 0.68
N THR A 72 9.34 9.29 -0.12
CA THR A 72 8.38 10.35 0.16
C THR A 72 7.05 10.06 -0.56
N ILE A 73 5.93 10.46 0.04
CA ILE A 73 4.55 10.17 -0.41
C ILE A 73 4.26 10.63 -1.86
N GLY A 74 5.07 11.52 -2.42
CA GLY A 74 4.87 12.10 -3.75
C GLY A 74 5.65 11.42 -4.89
N ARG A 75 6.52 10.44 -4.63
CA ARG A 75 7.38 9.88 -5.67
C ARG A 75 6.62 8.82 -6.49
N LYS A 76 6.13 9.23 -7.66
CA LYS A 76 5.69 8.31 -8.72
C LYS A 76 6.93 7.83 -9.46
N ASN A 77 7.24 6.54 -9.37
CA ASN A 77 8.04 5.84 -10.38
C ASN A 77 7.07 5.09 -11.29
#